data_AF-A0A1W9WI88-F1
#
_entry.id   AF-A0A1W9WI88-F1
#
_cell.length_a   1.000
_cell.length_b   1.000
_cell.length_c   1.000
_cell.angle_alpha   90.00
_cell.angle_beta   90.00
_cell.angle_gamma   90.00
#
_symmetry.space_group_name_H-M   'P 1'
#
loop_
_entity.id
_entity.type
_entity.pdbx_description
1 polymer ?
#
loop_
_entity_poly.entity_id
_entity_poly.type
_entity_poly.pdbx_seq_one_letter_code
_entity_poly.pdbx_strand_id
1 'polypeptide(L)' 'MNLSEIVEERQQKFFQQGLKRSQEIVENLLLLRFGAIDEALSQIIERLLKLPPKESSRLILQSSREELLAKLGH' A
#
# COMPACT_ATOMS: atom_id res chain seq x y z
N MET A 1 31.90 -12.99 -2.61
CA MET A 1 30.68 -12.86 -1.79
C MET A 1 30.78 -13.79 -0.60
N ASN A 2 30.67 -13.27 0.62
CA ASN A 2 30.59 -14.05 1.85
C ASN A 2 29.11 -14.44 2.11
N LEU A 3 28.89 -15.49 2.91
CA LEU A 3 27.56 -15.95 3.31
C LEU A 3 26.71 -14.83 3.93
N SER A 4 27.32 -13.91 4.69
CA SER A 4 26.62 -12.76 5.28
C SER A 4 26.00 -11.83 4.23
N GLU A 5 26.74 -11.51 3.17
CA GLU A 5 26.27 -10.64 2.07
C GLU A 5 25.09 -11.28 1.32
N ILE A 6 25.17 -12.60 1.07
CA ILE A 6 24.10 -13.35 0.40
C ILE A 6 22.81 -13.35 1.25
N VAL A 7 22.94 -13.45 2.57
CA VAL A 7 21.80 -13.43 3.49
C VAL A 7 21.17 -12.04 3.56
N GLU A 8 21.98 -10.98 3.63
CA GLU A 8 21.49 -9.59 3.61
C GLU A 8 20.76 -9.26 2.30
N GLU A 9 21.35 -9.61 1.15
CA GLU A 9 20.71 -9.40 -0.15
C GLU A 9 19.36 -10.14 -0.28
N ARG A 10 19.28 -11.39 0.21
CA ARG A 10 18.02 -12.15 0.19
C ARG A 10 16.96 -11.51 1.09
N GLN A 11 17.33 -11.03 2.27
CA GLN A 11 16.40 -10.35 3.18
C GLN A 11 15.89 -9.05 2.56
N GLN A 12 16.77 -8.25 1.97
CA GLN A 12 16.37 -7.02 1.28
C GLN A 12 15.42 -7.34 0.11
N LYS A 13 15.75 -8.32 -0.73
CA LYS A 13 14.88 -8.71 -1.86
C LYS A 13 13.51 -9.22 -1.38
N PHE A 14 13.47 -10.00 -0.31
CA PHE A 14 12.22 -10.49 0.27
C PHE A 14 11.37 -9.34 0.80
N PHE A 15 11.98 -8.41 1.54
CA PHE A 15 11.28 -7.23 2.06
C PHE A 15 10.74 -6.35 0.93
N GLN A 16 11.55 -6.09 -0.10
CA GLN A 16 11.13 -5.30 -1.26
C GLN A 16 9.98 -5.96 -2.04
N GLN A 17 10.01 -7.29 -2.20
CA GLN A 17 8.89 -8.02 -2.80
C GLN A 17 7.63 -7.95 -1.95
N GLY A 18 7.75 -8.06 -0.62
CA GLY A 18 6.64 -7.90 0.31
C GLY A 18 6.01 -6.51 0.23
N LEU A 19 6.83 -5.46 0.18
CA LEU A 19 6.38 -4.08 0.06
C LEU A 19 5.66 -3.85 -1.28
N LYS A 20 6.26 -4.30 -2.39
CA LYS A 20 5.64 -4.21 -3.71
C LYS A 20 4.30 -4.95 -3.77
N ARG A 21 4.22 -6.15 -3.19
CA ARG A 21 2.97 -6.92 -3.14
C ARG A 21 1.89 -6.23 -2.32
N SER A 22 2.27 -5.62 -1.19
CA SER A 22 1.35 -4.83 -0.37
C SER A 22 0.80 -3.64 -1.13
N GLN A 23 1.67 -2.93 -1.86
CA GLN A 23 1.29 -1.81 -2.73
C GLN A 23 0.30 -2.25 -3.83
N GLU A 24 0.61 -3.33 -4.55
CA GLU A 24 -0.28 -3.88 -5.58
C GLU A 24 -1.67 -4.22 -5.01
N ILE A 25 -1.75 -4.77 -3.79
CA ILE A 25 -3.03 -5.09 -3.15
C ILE A 25 -3.82 -3.83 -2.85
N VAL A 26 -3.18 -2.79 -2.29
CA VAL A 26 -3.82 -1.51 -1.98
C VAL A 26 -4.32 -0.83 -3.26
N GLU A 27 -3.50 -0.77 -4.30
CA GLU A 27 -3.86 -0.19 -5.60
C GLU A 27 -5.05 -0.94 -6.22
N ASN A 28 -5.02 -2.27 -6.22
CA ASN A 28 -6.14 -3.06 -6.74
C ASN A 28 -7.44 -2.82 -5.97
N LEU A 29 -7.38 -2.70 -4.64
CA LEU A 29 -8.57 -2.40 -3.84
C LEU A 29 -9.14 -1.02 -4.14
N LEU A 30 -8.28 0.00 -4.27
CA LEU A 30 -8.69 1.35 -4.66
C LEU A 30 -9.33 1.35 -6.05
N LEU A 31 -8.72 0.66 -7.02
CA LEU A 31 -9.24 0.52 -8.38
C LEU A 31 -10.60 -0.18 -8.40
N LEU A 32 -10.76 -1.29 -7.67
CA LEU A 32 -12.02 -2.01 -7.58
C LEU A 32 -13.14 -1.18 -6.93
N ARG A 33 -12.80 -0.31 -5.96
CA ARG A 33 -13.77 0.51 -5.22
C ARG A 33 -14.15 1.80 -5.92
N PHE A 34 -13.18 2.46 -6.56
CA PHE A 34 -13.33 3.82 -7.07
C PHE A 34 -13.15 3.93 -8.59
N GLY A 35 -12.82 2.84 -9.28
CA GLY A 35 -12.74 2.74 -10.73
C GLY A 35 -11.45 3.29 -11.35
N ALA A 36 -10.81 4.28 -10.72
CA ALA A 36 -9.53 4.82 -11.14
C ALA A 36 -8.72 5.30 -9.92
N ILE A 37 -7.40 5.36 -10.08
CA ILE A 37 -6.48 5.98 -9.12
C ILE A 37 -6.01 7.28 -9.77
N ASP A 38 -6.61 8.39 -9.36
CA ASP A 38 -6.18 9.73 -9.74
C ASP A 38 -5.01 10.19 -8.85
N GLU A 39 -4.50 11.40 -9.12
CA GLU A 39 -3.40 11.98 -8.35
C GLU A 39 -3.72 12.04 -6.85
N ALA A 40 -4.94 12.41 -6.47
CA ALA A 40 -5.34 12.50 -5.07
C ALA A 40 -5.30 11.13 -4.36
N LEU A 41 -5.80 10.07 -5.01
CA LEU A 41 -5.71 8.72 -4.48
C LEU A 41 -4.28 8.18 -4.46
N SER A 42 -3.45 8.55 -5.44
CA SER A 42 -2.04 8.15 -5.47
C SER A 42 -1.25 8.68 -4.26
N GLN A 43 -1.50 9.92 -3.84
CA GLN A 43 -0.83 10.55 -2.70
C GLN A 43 -1.10 9.85 -1.35
N ILE A 44 -2.22 9.12 -1.22
CA ILE A 44 -2.58 8.44 0.04
C ILE A 44 -2.13 6.97 0.10
N ILE A 45 -1.63 6.39 -1.00
CA ILE A 45 -1.21 4.97 -1.05
C ILE A 45 -0.12 4.68 -0.01
N GLU A 46 0.90 5.53 0.10
CA GLU A 46 1.99 5.31 1.06
C GLU A 46 1.46 5.33 2.51
N ARG A 47 0.47 6.17 2.80
CA ARG A 47 -0.15 6.24 4.12
C ARG A 47 -0.98 5.00 4.42
N LEU A 48 -1.73 4.50 3.42
CA LEU A 48 -2.45 3.23 3.52
C LEU A 48 -1.52 2.04 3.77
N LEU A 49 -0.33 2.04 3.17
CA LEU A 49 0.69 1.00 3.37
C LEU A 49 1.34 1.01 4.75
N LYS A 50 1.33 2.15 5.44
CA LYS A 50 1.82 2.30 6.81
C LYS A 50 0.80 1.80 7.85
N LEU A 51 -0.46 1.63 7.47
CA LEU A 51 -1.49 1.10 8.36
C LEU A 51 -1.46 -0.43 8.41
N PRO A 52 -1.95 -1.04 9.51
CA PRO A 52 -2.21 -2.47 9.55
C PRO A 52 -3.10 -2.92 8.37
N PRO A 53 -2.83 -4.05 7.70
CA PRO A 53 -3.56 -4.46 6.49
C PRO A 53 -5.09 -4.50 6.65
N LYS A 54 -5.57 -4.89 7.83
CA LYS A 54 -7.01 -4.92 8.14
C LYS A 54 -7.62 -3.53 8.26
N GLU A 55 -6.85 -2.55 8.73
CA GLU A 55 -7.30 -1.18 8.89
C GLU A 55 -7.33 -0.45 7.54
N SER A 56 -6.27 -0.59 6.73
CA SER A 56 -6.25 -0.04 5.36
C SER A 56 -7.38 -0.63 4.52
N SER A 57 -7.55 -1.96 4.53
CA SER A 57 -8.66 -2.62 3.82
C SER A 57 -10.03 -2.10 4.29
N ARG A 58 -10.22 -1.93 5.60
CA ARG A 58 -11.47 -1.41 6.15
C ARG A 58 -11.75 0.00 5.65
N LEU A 59 -10.77 0.90 5.71
CA LEU A 59 -10.92 2.29 5.25
C LEU A 59 -11.31 2.34 3.77
N ILE A 60 -10.63 1.57 2.92
CA ILE A 60 -10.91 1.54 1.48
C ILE A 60 -12.33 0.97 1.19
N LEU A 61 -12.74 -0.08 1.91
CA LEU A 61 -14.02 -0.75 1.67
C LEU A 61 -15.23 -0.03 2.27
N GLN A 62 -15.04 0.71 3.36
CA GLN A 62 -16.14 1.30 4.14
C GLN A 62 -16.29 2.81 3.98
N SER A 63 -15.30 3.50 3.42
CA SER A 63 -15.39 4.94 3.16
C SER A 63 -15.80 5.24 1.71
N SER A 64 -16.43 6.40 1.52
CA SER A 64 -16.47 7.03 0.20
C SER A 64 -15.06 7.50 -0.20
N ARG A 65 -14.88 7.85 -1.48
CA ARG A 65 -13.61 8.41 -1.97
C ARG A 65 -13.25 9.69 -1.22
N GLU A 66 -14.23 10.59 -1.05
CA GLU A 66 -14.06 11.89 -0.42
C GLU A 66 -13.72 11.75 1.07
N GLU A 67 -14.38 10.82 1.78
CA GLU A 67 -14.08 10.51 3.17
C GLU A 67 -12.67 9.93 3.35
N LEU A 68 -12.26 9.04 2.42
CA LEU A 68 -10.93 8.44 2.45
C LEU A 68 -9.85 9.51 2.26
N LEU A 69 -10.04 10.41 1.29
CA LEU A 69 -9.14 11.53 1.03
C LEU A 69 -9.13 12.54 2.19
N ALA A 70 -10.27 12.85 2.80
CA ALA A 70 -10.32 13.73 3.96
C ALA A 70 -9.56 13.16 5.18
N LYS A 71 -9.52 11.82 5.32
CA LYS A 71 -8.80 11.16 6.42
C LYS A 71 -7.29 11.10 6.20
N LEU A 72 -6.83 11.00 4.95
CA LEU A 72 -5.44 10.66 4.63
C LEU A 72 -4.70 11.71 3.78
N GLY A 73 -5.42 12.68 3.21
CA GLY A 73 -4.88 13.68 2.28
C GLY A 73 -4.20 14.90 2.90
N HIS A 74 -4.02 14.93 4.23
CA HIS A 74 -3.33 15.99 4.97
C HIS A 74 -1.91 15.60 5.36
#